data_AF-M5BR91-F1
#
_entry.id   AF-M5BR91-F1
#
_cell.length_a   1.000
_cell.length_b   1.000
_cell.length_c   1.000
_cell.angle_alpha   90.00
_cell.angle_beta   90.00
_cell.angle_gamma   90.00
#
_symmetry.space_group_name_H-M   'P 1'
#
loop_
_entity.id
_entity.type
_entity.pdbx_description
1 polymer ?
#
loop_
_entity_poly.entity_id
_entity_poly.type
_entity_poly.pdbx_seq_one_letter_code
_entity_poly.pdbx_strand_id
1 'polypeptide(L)'
;MNYPSHLRASIKEFMAMELHLQLKLIELQGLLAQTQNEPRLKGPFPVALYRTILTSLQSMLDMLHSLRCATTQEDWYTVVRRQFIIPVNKQRRDMVGNVLLYFSTLSGAFQLKTPLPPYLPPAEQAREKLVDAVRQLKVVKNKDIKASKHLLFFAYVILMSGVIKELEFLGRTVQEAFGVIGESSSLFEALFTNYDVDEEEGRPETENC
;
A
#
# COMPACT_ATOMS: atom_id res chain seq x y z
N MET A 1 1.73 -27.38 -17.75
CA MET A 1 2.16 -26.76 -16.48
C MET A 1 1.47 -27.48 -15.32
N ASN A 2 2.23 -28.18 -14.47
CA ASN A 2 1.67 -29.16 -13.52
C ASN A 2 1.53 -28.58 -12.09
N TYR A 3 0.66 -27.58 -11.91
CA TYR A 3 0.33 -27.06 -10.57
C TYR A 3 -0.61 -28.01 -9.82
N PRO A 4 -0.58 -28.04 -8.48
CA PRO A 4 -1.63 -28.65 -7.66
C PRO A 4 -3.01 -28.10 -8.05
N SER A 5 -4.05 -28.94 -8.01
CA SER A 5 -5.41 -28.58 -8.45
C SER A 5 -5.98 -27.34 -7.74
N HIS A 6 -5.78 -27.23 -6.42
CA HIS A 6 -6.22 -26.08 -5.61
C HIS A 6 -5.61 -24.75 -6.06
N LEU A 7 -4.35 -24.77 -6.50
CA LEU A 7 -3.65 -23.58 -6.95
C LEU A 7 -4.17 -23.11 -8.32
N ARG A 8 -4.51 -24.05 -9.21
CA ARG A 8 -5.12 -23.72 -10.51
C ARG A 8 -6.50 -23.09 -10.36
N ALA A 9 -7.32 -23.64 -9.46
CA ALA A 9 -8.64 -23.09 -9.15
C ALA A 9 -8.52 -21.65 -8.63
N SER A 10 -7.61 -21.42 -7.67
CA SER A 10 -7.33 -20.10 -7.12
C SER A 10 -6.84 -19.08 -8.16
N ILE A 11 -5.98 -19.49 -9.11
CA ILE A 11 -5.54 -18.60 -10.20
C ILE A 11 -6.71 -18.18 -11.09
N LYS A 12 -7.60 -19.12 -11.44
CA LYS A 12 -8.77 -18.82 -12.28
C LYS A 12 -9.73 -17.86 -11.58
N GLU A 13 -9.98 -18.06 -10.29
CA GLU A 13 -10.78 -17.15 -9.46
C GLU A 13 -10.17 -15.75 -9.40
N PHE A 14 -8.84 -15.66 -9.21
CA PHE A 14 -8.16 -14.37 -9.19
C PHE A 14 -8.27 -13.66 -10.54
N MET A 15 -8.06 -14.36 -11.66
CA MET A 15 -8.20 -13.78 -13.00
C MET A 15 -9.62 -13.30 -13.28
N ALA A 16 -10.64 -14.04 -12.82
CA ALA A 16 -12.03 -13.62 -12.94
C ALA A 16 -12.30 -12.34 -12.13
N MET A 17 -11.73 -12.24 -10.92
CA MET A 17 -11.85 -11.05 -10.08
C MET A 17 -11.10 -9.85 -10.66
N GLU A 18 -9.90 -10.06 -11.18
CA GLU A 18 -9.11 -9.04 -11.85
C GLU A 18 -9.85 -8.45 -13.06
N LEU A 19 -10.43 -9.31 -13.90
CA LEU A 19 -11.29 -8.88 -15.02
C LEU A 19 -12.52 -8.11 -14.52
N HIS A 20 -13.17 -8.61 -13.47
CA HIS A 20 -14.33 -7.95 -12.88
C HIS A 20 -13.99 -6.53 -12.42
N LEU A 21 -12.88 -6.37 -11.68
CA LEU A 21 -12.43 -5.06 -11.21
C LEU A 21 -12.03 -4.14 -12.37
N GLN A 22 -11.37 -4.66 -13.41
CA GLN A 22 -11.02 -3.89 -14.59
C GLN A 22 -12.26 -3.34 -15.31
N LEU A 23 -13.29 -4.18 -15.49
CA LEU A 23 -14.56 -3.76 -16.08
C LEU A 23 -15.25 -2.70 -15.22
N LYS A 24 -15.21 -2.84 -13.89
CA LYS A 24 -15.77 -1.85 -12.97
C LYS A 24 -15.03 -0.51 -13.02
N LEU A 25 -13.71 -0.50 -13.16
CA LEU A 25 -12.97 0.75 -13.34
C LEU A 25 -13.33 1.44 -14.65
N ILE A 26 -13.46 0.70 -15.75
CA ILE A 26 -13.89 1.25 -17.04
C ILE A 26 -15.31 1.84 -16.95
N GLU A 27 -16.23 1.11 -16.31
CA GLU A 27 -17.61 1.58 -16.06
C GLU A 27 -17.61 2.89 -15.28
N LEU A 28 -16.87 2.95 -14.16
CA LEU A 28 -16.78 4.15 -13.31
C LEU A 28 -16.13 5.34 -14.02
N GLN A 29 -15.12 5.13 -14.86
CA GLN A 29 -14.54 6.18 -15.69
C GLN A 29 -15.55 6.73 -16.70
N GLY A 30 -16.35 5.84 -17.31
CA GLY A 30 -17.45 6.22 -18.19
C GLY A 30 -18.53 7.05 -17.48
N LEU A 31 -18.94 6.62 -16.28
CA LEU A 31 -19.89 7.36 -15.44
C LEU A 31 -19.33 8.74 -15.05
N LEU A 32 -18.05 8.80 -14.64
CA LEU A 32 -17.39 10.06 -14.28
C LEU A 32 -17.41 11.07 -15.44
N ALA A 33 -17.18 10.63 -16.68
CA ALA A 33 -17.24 11.50 -17.86
C ALA A 33 -18.63 12.08 -18.14
N GLN A 34 -19.69 11.42 -17.67
CA GLN A 34 -21.08 11.85 -17.84
C GLN A 34 -21.54 12.84 -16.76
N THR A 35 -20.83 12.95 -15.63
CA THR A 35 -21.21 13.82 -14.49
C THR A 35 -21.30 15.30 -14.83
N GLN A 36 -20.62 15.77 -15.88
CA GLN A 36 -20.71 17.16 -16.36
C GLN A 36 -22.12 17.56 -16.81
N ASN A 37 -22.96 16.58 -17.16
CA ASN A 37 -24.34 16.79 -17.61
C ASN A 37 -25.35 16.69 -16.47
N GLU A 38 -24.91 16.44 -15.23
CA GLU A 38 -25.81 16.21 -14.09
C GLU A 38 -26.20 17.54 -13.42
N PRO A 39 -27.50 17.88 -13.32
CA PRO A 39 -27.94 19.05 -12.57
C PRO A 39 -27.74 18.84 -11.06
N ARG A 40 -26.94 19.69 -10.40
CA ARG A 40 -26.58 19.54 -8.98
C ARG A 40 -26.89 20.77 -8.14
N LEU A 41 -27.37 20.52 -6.91
CA LEU A 41 -27.68 21.55 -5.91
C LEU A 41 -26.47 21.94 -5.02
N LYS A 42 -25.47 21.05 -4.85
CA LYS A 42 -24.31 21.22 -3.95
C LYS A 42 -23.04 21.74 -4.66
N GLY A 43 -23.17 22.42 -5.78
CA GLY A 43 -22.05 22.91 -6.60
C GLY A 43 -21.53 21.89 -7.62
N PRO A 44 -20.44 22.21 -8.34
CA PRO A 44 -19.91 21.36 -9.41
C PRO A 44 -19.48 19.98 -8.88
N PHE A 45 -19.63 18.95 -9.70
CA PHE A 45 -19.15 17.61 -9.36
C PHE A 45 -17.61 17.64 -9.28
N PRO A 46 -16.97 17.05 -8.25
CA PRO A 46 -15.52 17.08 -8.10
C PRO A 46 -14.85 16.06 -9.03
N VAL A 47 -14.90 16.31 -10.34
CA VAL A 47 -14.42 15.39 -11.38
C VAL A 47 -12.94 15.06 -11.21
N ALA A 48 -12.12 16.07 -10.88
CA ALA A 48 -10.68 15.89 -10.70
C ALA A 48 -10.35 14.91 -9.56
N LEU A 49 -11.04 15.03 -8.42
CA LEU A 49 -10.85 14.14 -7.27
C LEU A 49 -11.13 12.68 -7.65
N TYR A 50 -12.30 12.41 -8.22
CA TYR A 50 -12.67 11.03 -8.58
C TYR A 50 -11.82 10.49 -9.73
N ARG A 51 -11.35 11.33 -10.65
CA ARG A 51 -10.38 10.93 -11.67
C ARG A 51 -9.09 10.46 -11.03
N THR A 52 -8.53 11.24 -10.09
CA THR A 52 -7.32 10.87 -9.35
C THR A 52 -7.49 9.53 -8.61
N ILE A 53 -8.62 9.34 -7.94
CA ILE A 53 -8.94 8.07 -7.25
C ILE A 53 -8.97 6.90 -8.24
N LEU A 54 -9.70 7.03 -9.35
CA LEU A 54 -9.82 5.96 -10.35
C LEU A 54 -8.49 5.65 -11.04
N THR A 55 -7.65 6.66 -11.29
CA THR A 55 -6.30 6.46 -11.84
C THR A 55 -5.42 5.68 -10.85
N SER A 56 -5.43 6.04 -9.57
CA SER A 56 -4.66 5.31 -8.54
C SER A 56 -5.14 3.86 -8.40
N LEU A 57 -6.46 3.62 -8.42
CA LEU A 57 -7.04 2.27 -8.42
C LEU A 57 -6.62 1.45 -9.65
N GLN A 58 -6.57 2.06 -10.84
CA GLN A 58 -6.08 1.39 -12.05
C GLN A 58 -4.60 1.03 -11.92
N SER A 59 -3.76 1.96 -11.47
CA SER A 59 -2.32 1.69 -11.26
C SER A 59 -2.09 0.56 -10.25
N MET A 60 -2.85 0.52 -9.15
CA MET A 60 -2.80 -0.61 -8.21
C MET A 60 -3.22 -1.93 -8.86
N LEU A 61 -4.30 -1.94 -9.64
CA LEU A 61 -4.78 -3.14 -10.31
C LEU A 61 -3.74 -3.66 -11.33
N ASP A 62 -3.09 -2.78 -12.08
CA ASP A 62 -2.04 -3.14 -13.05
C ASP A 62 -0.80 -3.76 -12.36
N MET A 63 -0.41 -3.23 -11.20
CA MET A 63 0.68 -3.79 -10.40
C MET A 63 0.31 -5.14 -9.79
N LEU A 64 -0.93 -5.30 -9.32
CA LEU A 64 -1.44 -6.57 -8.80
C LEU A 64 -1.57 -7.63 -9.91
N HIS A 65 -1.98 -7.24 -11.11
CA HIS A 65 -1.94 -8.08 -12.31
C HIS A 65 -0.51 -8.57 -12.57
N SER A 66 0.44 -7.64 -12.62
CA SER A 66 1.86 -7.94 -12.82
C SER A 66 2.40 -8.89 -11.73
N LEU A 67 1.95 -8.70 -10.48
CA LEU A 67 2.30 -9.54 -9.36
C LEU A 67 1.76 -10.97 -9.53
N ARG A 68 0.51 -11.14 -9.96
CA ARG A 68 -0.02 -12.48 -10.30
C ARG A 68 0.82 -13.12 -11.38
N CYS A 69 1.10 -12.40 -12.47
CA CYS A 69 1.91 -12.92 -13.58
C CYS A 69 3.30 -13.39 -13.11
N ALA A 70 3.96 -12.66 -12.20
CA ALA A 70 5.24 -13.07 -11.62
C ALA A 70 5.12 -14.26 -10.66
N THR A 71 4.10 -14.27 -9.80
CA THR A 71 3.92 -15.30 -8.75
C THR A 71 3.30 -16.61 -9.24
N THR A 72 2.80 -16.63 -10.48
CA THR A 72 2.27 -17.83 -11.13
C THR A 72 3.31 -18.54 -12.01
N GLN A 73 4.54 -18.03 -12.11
CA GLN A 73 5.60 -18.71 -12.85
C GLN A 73 6.09 -19.97 -12.10
N GLU A 74 6.55 -20.98 -12.82
CA GLU A 74 7.01 -22.25 -12.22
C GLU A 74 8.17 -22.05 -11.25
N ASP A 75 9.13 -21.21 -11.63
CA ASP A 75 10.30 -20.86 -10.80
C ASP A 75 9.91 -20.21 -9.46
N TRP A 76 8.73 -19.58 -9.39
CA TRP A 76 8.22 -19.02 -8.14
C TRP A 76 8.02 -20.11 -7.08
N TYR A 77 7.46 -21.25 -7.47
CA TYR A 77 7.13 -22.35 -6.55
C TYR A 77 8.32 -23.24 -6.25
N THR A 78 9.17 -23.47 -7.23
CA THR A 78 10.29 -24.42 -7.11
C THR A 78 11.50 -23.80 -6.41
N VAL A 79 11.82 -22.54 -6.71
CA VAL A 79 13.03 -21.87 -6.22
C VAL A 79 12.70 -20.71 -5.29
N VAL A 80 11.93 -19.73 -5.78
CA VAL A 80 11.75 -18.45 -5.08
C VAL A 80 11.13 -18.66 -3.70
N ARG A 81 10.13 -19.53 -3.62
CA ARG A 81 9.44 -19.81 -2.36
C ARG A 81 10.39 -20.37 -1.30
N ARG A 82 11.26 -21.31 -1.65
CA ARG A 82 12.18 -21.94 -0.69
C ARG A 82 13.33 -21.03 -0.30
N GLN A 83 13.88 -20.31 -1.27
CA GLN A 83 15.11 -19.52 -1.07
C GLN A 83 14.87 -18.12 -0.54
N PHE A 84 13.73 -17.50 -0.86
CA PHE A 84 13.41 -16.12 -0.48
C PHE A 84 12.19 -16.01 0.40
N ILE A 85 11.04 -16.59 0.01
CA ILE A 85 9.76 -16.36 0.71
C ILE A 85 9.72 -16.99 2.10
N ILE A 86 10.02 -18.29 2.22
CA ILE A 86 9.95 -19.00 3.51
C ILE A 86 10.85 -18.36 4.57
N PRO A 87 12.13 -18.03 4.28
CA PRO A 87 13.02 -17.38 5.24
C PRO A 87 12.53 -16.03 5.79
N VAL A 88 11.83 -15.23 4.99
CA VAL A 88 11.35 -13.87 5.37
C VAL A 88 9.84 -13.82 5.56
N ASN A 89 9.19 -14.98 5.73
CA ASN A 89 7.73 -15.05 5.69
C ASN A 89 7.06 -14.28 6.83
N LYS A 90 7.76 -14.11 7.97
CA LYS A 90 7.29 -13.27 9.08
C LYS A 90 7.10 -11.82 8.62
N GLN A 91 8.15 -11.20 8.06
CA GLN A 91 8.13 -9.83 7.57
C GLN A 91 7.17 -9.68 6.39
N ARG A 92 7.13 -10.68 5.49
CA ARG A 92 6.17 -10.70 4.39
C ARG A 92 4.72 -10.69 4.89
N ARG A 93 4.40 -11.50 5.90
CA ARG A 93 3.06 -11.52 6.51
C ARG A 93 2.72 -10.18 7.11
N ASP A 94 3.65 -9.54 7.81
CA ASP A 94 3.42 -8.23 8.44
C ASP A 94 3.17 -7.14 7.38
N MET A 95 3.93 -7.13 6.27
CA MET A 95 3.68 -6.24 5.12
C MET A 95 2.30 -6.48 4.49
N VAL A 96 1.98 -7.75 4.17
CA VAL A 96 0.67 -8.09 3.56
C VAL A 96 -0.48 -7.74 4.49
N GLY A 97 -0.33 -7.98 5.79
CA GLY A 97 -1.33 -7.61 6.80
C GLY A 97 -1.61 -6.10 6.83
N ASN A 98 -0.57 -5.27 6.77
CA ASN A 98 -0.74 -3.82 6.71
C ASN A 98 -1.41 -3.37 5.41
N VAL A 99 -1.07 -3.98 4.26
CA VAL A 99 -1.74 -3.70 2.98
C VAL A 99 -3.24 -4.03 3.04
N LEU A 100 -3.61 -5.19 3.59
CA LEU A 100 -5.02 -5.59 3.75
C LEU A 100 -5.78 -4.67 4.71
N LEU A 101 -5.15 -4.28 5.82
CA LEU A 101 -5.71 -3.32 6.75
C LEU A 101 -5.93 -1.97 6.07
N TYR A 102 -4.99 -1.52 5.24
CA TYR A 102 -5.11 -0.29 4.47
C TYR A 102 -6.34 -0.30 3.55
N PHE A 103 -6.51 -1.37 2.75
CA PHE A 103 -7.69 -1.53 1.91
C PHE A 103 -8.99 -1.52 2.73
N SER A 104 -8.98 -2.14 3.91
CA SER A 104 -10.15 -2.19 4.79
C SER A 104 -10.52 -0.80 5.32
N THR A 105 -9.52 -0.02 5.76
CA THR A 105 -9.70 1.37 6.22
C THR A 105 -10.25 2.26 5.10
N LEU A 106 -9.65 2.21 3.90
CA LEU A 106 -10.13 2.97 2.74
C LEU A 106 -11.57 2.57 2.37
N SER A 107 -11.86 1.27 2.34
CA SER A 107 -13.20 0.76 2.02
C SER A 107 -14.25 1.29 2.99
N GLY A 108 -13.97 1.26 4.29
CA GLY A 108 -14.87 1.82 5.32
C GLY A 108 -15.12 3.31 5.12
N ALA A 109 -14.05 4.08 4.85
CA ALA A 109 -14.17 5.52 4.58
C ALA A 109 -15.02 5.81 3.34
N PHE A 110 -14.86 5.05 2.25
CA PHE A 110 -15.68 5.21 1.04
C PHE A 110 -17.16 4.84 1.26
N GLN A 111 -17.43 3.76 1.99
CA GLN A 111 -18.80 3.29 2.24
C GLN A 111 -19.57 4.29 3.11
N LEU A 112 -18.92 4.82 4.15
CA LEU A 112 -19.57 5.69 5.14
C LEU A 112 -19.39 7.19 4.83
N LYS A 113 -18.51 7.55 3.89
CA LYS A 113 -18.07 8.93 3.63
C LYS A 113 -17.60 9.63 4.90
N THR A 114 -16.81 8.91 5.69
CA THR A 114 -16.33 9.36 7.00
C THR A 114 -14.87 9.77 6.95
N PRO A 115 -14.44 10.68 7.84
CA PRO A 115 -13.04 11.05 7.94
C PRO A 115 -12.18 9.84 8.29
N LEU A 116 -10.95 9.84 7.78
CA LEU A 116 -9.99 8.77 8.06
C LEU A 116 -9.23 9.03 9.37
N PRO A 117 -8.67 7.98 9.99
CA PRO A 117 -7.69 8.15 11.06
C PRO A 117 -6.51 9.02 10.59
N PRO A 118 -5.91 9.82 11.48
CA PRO A 118 -4.75 10.65 11.15
C PRO A 118 -3.51 9.82 10.81
N TYR A 119 -3.39 8.65 11.43
CA TYR A 119 -2.33 7.67 11.19
C TYR A 119 -2.88 6.45 10.46
N LEU A 120 -2.39 6.23 9.24
CA LEU A 120 -2.80 5.10 8.39
C LEU A 120 -1.89 3.89 8.62
N PRO A 121 -2.32 2.67 8.25
CA PRO A 121 -1.52 1.47 8.47
C PRO A 121 -0.10 1.58 7.87
N PRO A 122 0.99 1.32 8.65
CA PRO A 122 2.36 1.57 8.23
C PRO A 122 2.91 0.49 7.29
N ALA A 123 2.31 0.37 6.10
CA ALA A 123 2.65 -0.64 5.12
C ALA A 123 4.09 -0.49 4.58
N GLU A 124 4.55 0.74 4.36
CA GLU A 124 5.92 0.99 3.87
C GLU A 124 6.97 0.60 4.91
N GLN A 125 6.79 0.95 6.19
CA GLN A 125 7.70 0.53 7.25
C GLN A 125 7.77 -1.01 7.38
N ALA A 126 6.64 -1.70 7.20
CA ALA A 126 6.61 -3.16 7.17
C ALA A 126 7.34 -3.74 5.95
N ARG A 127 7.26 -3.05 4.80
CA ARG A 127 7.99 -3.41 3.57
C ARG A 127 9.51 -3.19 3.73
N GLU A 128 9.94 -2.12 4.36
CA GLU A 128 11.36 -1.86 4.63
C GLU A 128 11.97 -2.98 5.49
N LYS A 129 11.27 -3.39 6.56
CA LYS A 129 11.67 -4.55 7.37
C LYS A 129 11.78 -5.84 6.55
N LEU A 130 10.91 -6.04 5.57
CA LEU A 130 11.01 -7.15 4.62
C LEU A 130 12.26 -7.03 3.74
N VAL A 131 12.52 -5.86 3.17
CA VAL A 131 13.72 -5.60 2.34
C VAL A 131 15.00 -5.86 3.12
N ASP A 132 15.06 -5.40 4.37
CA ASP A 132 16.22 -5.59 5.22
C ASP A 132 16.42 -7.07 5.56
N ALA A 133 15.35 -7.80 5.88
CA ALA A 133 15.42 -9.25 6.08
C ALA A 133 15.92 -9.98 4.82
N VAL A 134 15.48 -9.56 3.63
CA VAL A 134 15.92 -10.11 2.34
C VAL A 134 17.41 -9.87 2.11
N ARG A 135 17.91 -8.66 2.39
CA ARG A 135 19.34 -8.31 2.28
C ARG A 135 20.23 -9.20 3.16
N GLN A 136 19.69 -9.72 4.26
CA GLN A 136 20.43 -10.61 5.16
C GLN A 136 20.50 -12.07 4.68
N LEU A 137 19.73 -12.46 3.65
CA LEU A 137 19.73 -13.84 3.17
C LEU A 137 21.05 -14.24 2.52
N LYS A 138 21.54 -15.44 2.85
CA LYS A 138 22.77 -16.01 2.27
C LYS A 138 22.73 -16.07 0.74
N VAL A 139 21.56 -16.36 0.17
CA VAL A 139 21.35 -16.40 -1.28
C VAL A 139 21.51 -15.04 -1.95
N VAL A 140 21.28 -13.92 -1.23
CA VAL A 140 21.50 -12.56 -1.76
C VAL A 140 22.96 -12.15 -1.60
N LYS A 141 23.62 -12.62 -0.52
CA LYS A 141 25.03 -12.34 -0.25
C LYS A 141 25.98 -13.15 -1.14
N ASN A 142 25.60 -14.36 -1.53
CA ASN A 142 26.40 -15.23 -2.40
C ASN A 142 26.03 -15.03 -3.87
N LYS A 143 27.00 -14.65 -4.70
CA LYS A 143 26.80 -14.30 -6.13
C LYS A 143 26.63 -15.50 -7.07
N ASP A 144 26.63 -16.74 -6.58
CA ASP A 144 26.71 -17.97 -7.39
C ASP A 144 25.37 -18.55 -7.87
N ILE A 145 24.24 -17.87 -7.66
CA ILE A 145 22.92 -18.35 -8.10
C ILE A 145 22.51 -17.65 -9.40
N LYS A 146 21.93 -18.41 -10.34
CA LYS A 146 21.44 -17.92 -11.64
C LYS A 146 20.63 -16.63 -11.46
N ALA A 147 21.15 -15.52 -12.00
CA ALA A 147 20.62 -14.16 -11.85
C ALA A 147 19.10 -14.05 -12.12
N SER A 148 18.57 -14.82 -13.06
CA SER A 148 17.14 -14.81 -13.42
C SER A 148 16.19 -15.14 -12.26
N LYS A 149 16.62 -15.99 -11.32
CA LYS A 149 15.76 -16.46 -10.22
C LYS A 149 15.62 -15.42 -9.09
N HIS A 150 16.61 -14.56 -8.94
CA HIS A 150 16.55 -13.40 -8.06
C HIS A 150 15.56 -12.35 -8.57
N LEU A 151 15.50 -12.17 -9.89
CA LEU A 151 14.68 -11.13 -10.53
C LEU A 151 13.19 -11.30 -10.21
N LEU A 152 12.67 -12.52 -10.13
CA LEU A 152 11.25 -12.73 -9.80
C LEU A 152 10.90 -12.24 -8.39
N PHE A 153 11.76 -12.51 -7.41
CA PHE A 153 11.53 -12.04 -6.05
C PHE A 153 11.73 -10.52 -5.93
N PHE A 154 12.76 -9.96 -6.58
CA PHE A 154 12.96 -8.52 -6.59
C PHE A 154 11.83 -7.78 -7.32
N ALA A 155 11.32 -8.33 -8.42
CA ALA A 155 10.13 -7.82 -9.09
C ALA A 155 8.93 -7.81 -8.14
N TYR A 156 8.72 -8.89 -7.36
CA TYR A 156 7.68 -8.91 -6.32
C TYR A 156 7.84 -7.78 -5.31
N VAL A 157 9.04 -7.58 -4.77
CA VAL A 157 9.32 -6.51 -3.79
C VAL A 157 9.11 -5.11 -4.37
N ILE A 158 9.53 -4.90 -5.62
CA ILE A 158 9.36 -3.62 -6.33
C ILE A 158 7.87 -3.34 -6.59
N LEU A 159 7.14 -4.33 -7.12
CA LEU A 159 5.71 -4.20 -7.38
C LEU A 159 4.92 -3.93 -6.09
N MET A 160 5.26 -4.61 -4.98
CA MET A 160 4.64 -4.34 -3.69
C MET A 160 4.96 -2.93 -3.17
N SER A 161 6.16 -2.40 -3.42
CA SER A 161 6.48 -0.99 -3.12
C SER A 161 5.60 -0.03 -3.91
N GLY A 162 5.35 -0.32 -5.18
CA GLY A 162 4.44 0.47 -5.99
C GLY A 162 3.01 0.45 -5.45
N VAL A 163 2.47 -0.74 -5.12
CA VAL A 163 1.12 -0.86 -4.54
C VAL A 163 0.99 -0.08 -3.23
N ILE A 164 2.00 -0.13 -2.36
CA ILE A 164 2.01 0.59 -1.09
C ILE A 164 2.04 2.11 -1.31
N LYS A 165 2.87 2.60 -2.24
CA LYS A 165 2.93 4.03 -2.57
C LYS A 165 1.60 4.55 -3.10
N GLU A 166 0.92 3.78 -3.94
CA GLU A 166 -0.42 4.12 -4.43
C GLU A 166 -1.46 4.13 -3.30
N LEU A 167 -1.39 3.18 -2.35
CA LEU A 167 -2.25 3.19 -1.16
C LEU A 167 -2.00 4.43 -0.28
N GLU A 168 -0.75 4.82 -0.08
CA GLU A 168 -0.40 6.04 0.67
C GLU A 168 -0.89 7.31 -0.03
N PHE A 169 -0.69 7.39 -1.35
CA PHE A 169 -1.23 8.47 -2.16
C PHE A 169 -2.75 8.55 -2.05
N LEU A 170 -3.45 7.43 -2.28
CA LEU A 170 -4.90 7.36 -2.19
C LEU A 170 -5.38 7.69 -0.77
N GLY A 171 -4.70 7.22 0.27
CA GLY A 171 -4.99 7.56 1.66
C GLY A 171 -4.99 9.06 1.92
N ARG A 172 -3.97 9.78 1.47
CA ARG A 172 -3.91 11.25 1.56
C ARG A 172 -5.03 11.91 0.76
N THR A 173 -5.27 11.48 -0.48
CA THR A 173 -6.36 12.01 -1.32
C THR A 173 -7.72 11.85 -0.66
N VAL A 174 -7.98 10.71 0.01
CA VAL A 174 -9.25 10.49 0.69
C VAL A 174 -9.32 11.25 2.02
N GLN A 175 -8.21 11.40 2.75
CA GLN A 175 -8.12 12.28 3.92
C GLN A 175 -8.44 13.74 3.55
N GLU A 176 -7.93 14.24 2.42
CA GLU A 176 -8.28 15.57 1.89
C GLU A 176 -9.76 15.68 1.51
N ALA A 177 -10.35 14.61 0.98
CA ALA A 177 -11.74 14.60 0.51
C ALA A 177 -12.79 14.46 1.62
N PHE A 178 -12.54 13.58 2.60
CA PHE A 178 -13.50 13.24 3.67
C PHE A 178 -13.10 13.78 5.04
N GLY A 179 -11.90 14.34 5.16
CA GLY A 179 -11.35 14.85 6.40
C GLY A 179 -10.54 13.82 7.19
N VAL A 180 -9.96 14.31 8.29
CA VAL A 180 -9.15 13.54 9.22
C VAL A 180 -9.78 13.60 10.60
N ILE A 181 -9.81 12.48 11.31
CA ILE A 181 -10.26 12.43 12.71
C ILE A 181 -9.25 13.24 13.56
N GLY A 182 -9.74 14.22 14.32
CA GLY A 182 -8.88 15.12 15.11
C GLY A 182 -8.26 16.25 14.27
N GLU A 183 -8.98 16.73 13.25
CA GLU A 183 -8.66 17.89 12.40
C GLU A 183 -7.55 17.64 11.36
N SER A 184 -6.36 17.20 11.76
CA SER A 184 -5.24 16.99 10.84
C SER A 184 -4.24 15.94 11.33
N SER A 185 -3.55 15.29 10.39
CA SER A 185 -2.45 14.38 10.72
C SER A 185 -1.28 15.10 11.42
N SER A 186 -1.00 16.36 11.09
CA SER A 186 0.08 17.11 11.74
C SER A 186 -0.21 17.39 13.22
N LEU A 187 -1.46 17.72 13.57
CA LEU A 187 -1.86 17.93 14.96
C LEU A 187 -1.75 16.63 15.75
N PHE A 188 -2.12 15.50 15.14
CA PHE A 188 -1.95 14.18 15.75
C PHE A 188 -0.47 13.87 16.01
N GLU A 189 0.42 14.08 15.04
CA GLU A 189 1.87 13.85 15.24
C GLU A 189 2.46 14.76 16.31
N ALA A 190 1.98 16.00 16.43
CA ALA A 190 2.42 16.95 17.46
C ALA A 190 2.15 16.47 18.91
N LEU A 191 1.27 15.49 19.12
CA LEU A 191 1.03 14.87 20.42
C LEU A 191 2.17 13.95 20.86
N PHE A 192 3.04 13.54 19.94
CA PHE A 192 4.13 12.59 20.18
C PHE A 192 5.52 13.23 20.09
N THR A 193 5.60 14.51 19.72
CA THR A 193 6.83 15.30 19.83
C THR A 193 6.90 15.97 21.20
N ASN A 194 7.99 15.74 21.94
CA ASN A 194 8.19 16.37 23.24
C ASN A 194 8.23 17.91 23.09
N TYR A 195 7.38 18.60 23.83
CA TYR A 195 7.50 20.03 24.14
C TYR A 195 8.35 20.23 25.40
N ASP A 196 9.34 19.37 25.68
CA ASP A 196 10.20 19.53 26.86
C ASP A 196 11.19 20.68 26.61
N VAL A 197 10.65 21.90 26.75
CA VAL A 197 11.18 23.04 27.50
C VAL A 197 12.68 22.95 27.86
N ASP A 198 13.54 23.48 27.00
CA ASP A 198 14.83 24.06 27.40
C ASP A 198 14.59 25.39 28.17
N GLU A 199 13.88 25.37 29.29
CA GLU A 199 13.80 26.48 30.26
C GLU A 199 14.58 26.14 31.53
N GLU A 200 15.80 25.64 31.41
CA GLU A 200 16.77 25.70 32.51
C GLU A 200 18.17 26.03 31.98
N GLU A 201 18.34 27.20 31.36
CA GLU A 201 19.68 27.79 31.25
C GLU A 201 19.61 29.31 31.38
N GLY A 202 19.77 29.80 32.62
CA GLY A 202 19.93 31.23 32.87
C GLY A 202 19.33 31.77 34.16
N ARG A 203 19.36 31.05 35.28
CA ARG A 203 19.23 31.70 36.60
C ARG A 203 20.64 32.03 37.10
N PRO A 204 21.05 33.30 37.20
CA PRO A 204 22.36 33.62 37.75
C PRO A 204 22.38 33.18 39.21
N GLU A 205 23.42 32.43 39.58
CA GLU A 205 23.74 32.11 40.95
C GLU A 205 23.90 33.43 41.72
N THR A 206 22.99 33.69 42.64
CA THR A 206 23.21 34.71 43.66
C THR A 206 24.13 34.10 44.70
N GLU A 207 25.44 34.26 44.48
CA GLU A 207 26.42 34.04 45.54
C GLU A 207 26.23 35.10 46.61
N ASN A 208 25.80 34.65 47.79
CA ASN A 208 25.93 35.38 49.04
C ASN A 208 27.41 35.36 49.48
N CYS A 209 28.13 36.47 49.36
CA CYS A 209 28.94 37.09 50.43
C CYS A 209 29.61 38.39 49.95
#